data_AF-A0A3M1CA79-F1
#
_entry.id   AF-A0A3M1CA79-F1
#
_cell.length_a   1.000
_cell.length_b   1.000
_cell.length_c   1.000
_cell.angle_alpha   90.00
_cell.angle_beta   90.00
_cell.angle_gamma   90.00
#
_symmetry.space_group_name_H-M   'P 1'
#
loop_
_entity.id
_entity.type
_entity.pdbx_description
1 polymer ?
#
loop_
_entity_poly.entity_id
_entity_poly.type
_entity_poly.pdbx_seq_one_letter_code
_entity_poly.pdbx_strand_id
1 'polypeptide(L)' 'NDSIGWICEELGLNPERAYSGGDRGWVGDNPFIYLDISKIRSTGWEPQYHIKEGVIKTVQWLKNNPWVF' A
#
# COMPACT_ATOMS: atom_id res chain seq x y z
N ASN A 1 7.71 3.90 4.46
CA ASN A 1 6.99 4.76 5.43
C ASN A 1 5.92 5.65 4.82
N ASP A 2 5.81 5.74 3.49
CA ASP A 2 4.81 6.62 2.88
C ASP A 2 3.38 6.09 3.04
N SER A 3 3.19 4.78 2.88
CA SER A 3 1.86 4.13 2.98
C SER A 3 1.18 4.38 4.33
N ILE A 4 1.88 4.18 5.46
CA ILE A 4 1.32 4.48 6.79
C ILE A 4 0.95 5.96 6.93
N GLY A 5 1.71 6.87 6.30
CA GLY A 5 1.38 8.29 6.24
C GLY A 5 0.06 8.55 5.53
N TRP A 6 -0.09 8.01 4.31
CA TRP A 6 -1.31 8.16 3.52
C TRP A 6 -2.55 7.55 4.20
N ILE A 7 -2.38 6.39 4.86
CA ILE A 7 -3.45 5.74 5.61
C ILE A 7 -3.90 6.60 6.80
N CYS A 8 -2.94 7.13 7.57
CA CYS A 8 -3.24 8.00 8.71
C CYS A 8 -3.95 9.29 8.27
N GLU A 9 -3.49 9.90 7.18
CA GLU A 9 -4.10 11.10 6.58
C GLU A 9 -5.55 10.83 6.15
N GLU A 10 -5.81 9.75 5.41
CA GLU A 10 -7.16 9.37 4.96
C GLU A 10 -8.11 9.06 6.13
N LEU A 11 -7.59 8.51 7.23
CA LEU A 11 -8.37 8.20 8.42
C LEU A 11 -8.49 9.38 9.41
N GLY A 12 -7.76 10.49 9.19
CA GLY A 12 -7.71 11.62 10.11
C GLY A 12 -7.06 11.28 11.46
N LEU A 13 -6.08 10.36 11.46
CA LEU A 13 -5.41 9.86 12.66
C LEU A 13 -3.96 10.36 12.73
N ASN A 14 -3.43 10.48 13.95
CA ASN A 14 -2.02 10.78 14.19
C ASN A 14 -1.43 9.88 15.29
N PRO A 15 -1.26 8.57 15.01
CA PRO A 15 -0.73 7.62 15.98
C PRO A 15 0.79 7.78 16.16
N GLU A 16 1.27 7.46 17.35
CA GLU A 16 2.71 7.25 17.57
C GLU A 16 3.17 6.00 16.80
N ARG A 17 4.30 6.10 16.10
CA ARG A 17 4.87 5.00 15.31
C ARG A 17 6.03 4.37 16.08
N ALA A 18 5.83 3.17 16.60
CA ALA A 18 6.89 2.37 17.18
C ALA A 18 7.29 1.24 16.21
N TYR A 19 8.59 1.13 15.92
CA TYR A 19 9.14 0.08 15.06
C TYR A 19 9.97 -0.89 15.90
N SER A 20 9.83 -2.19 15.65
CA SER A 20 10.64 -3.22 16.31
C SER A 20 12.12 -3.19 15.92
N GLY A 21 12.49 -2.39 14.91
CA GLY A 21 13.81 -2.35 14.29
C GLY A 21 13.99 -3.44 13.23
N GLY A 22 15.11 -3.36 12.49
CA GLY A 22 15.43 -4.24 11.36
C GLY A 22 14.94 -3.73 10.01
N ASP A 23 15.53 -4.25 8.93
CA ASP A 23 15.22 -3.84 7.55
C ASP A 23 14.05 -4.63 6.92
N ARG A 24 13.42 -5.55 7.69
CA ARG A 24 12.44 -6.53 7.19
C ARG A 24 11.38 -6.82 8.24
N GLY A 25 10.17 -7.14 7.81
CA GLY A 25 9.09 -7.53 8.72
C GLY A 25 9.26 -8.94 9.31
N TRP A 26 9.72 -9.89 8.49
CA TRP A 26 9.92 -11.30 8.88
C TRP A 26 10.94 -12.00 7.98
N VAL A 27 11.34 -13.22 8.34
CA VAL A 27 12.27 -14.04 7.55
C VAL A 27 11.65 -14.36 6.19
N GLY A 28 12.34 -13.98 5.10
CA GLY A 28 11.87 -14.15 3.72
C GLY A 28 11.18 -12.93 3.13
N ASP A 29 10.92 -11.88 3.92
CA ASP A 29 10.44 -10.61 3.40
C ASP A 29 11.53 -9.92 2.56
N ASN A 30 11.15 -9.43 1.38
CA ASN A 30 12.03 -8.67 0.51
C ASN A 30 11.71 -7.18 0.69
N PRO A 31 12.64 -6.37 1.21
CA PRO A 31 12.38 -4.97 1.53
C PRO A 31 11.93 -4.14 0.32
N PHE A 32 12.21 -4.61 -0.90
CA PHE A 32 11.85 -3.89 -2.10
C PHE A 32 11.58 -4.80 -3.28
N ILE A 33 10.41 -4.61 -3.89
CA ILE A 33 9.99 -5.32 -5.08
C ILE A 33 9.44 -4.31 -6.08
N TYR A 34 10.12 -4.18 -7.22
CA TYR A 34 9.57 -3.58 -8.42
C TYR A 34 9.62 -4.59 -9.55
N LEU A 35 8.46 -4.84 -10.14
CA LEU A 35 8.32 -5.77 -11.25
C LEU A 35 8.44 -5.00 -12.56
N ASP A 36 9.17 -5.57 -13.51
CA ASP A 36 9.10 -5.13 -14.89
C ASP A 36 7.73 -5.50 -15.47
N ILE A 37 6.95 -4.48 -15.80
CA ILE A 37 5.61 -4.60 -16.37
C ILE A 37 5.59 -4.48 -17.90
N SER A 38 6.74 -4.44 -18.57
CA SER A 38 6.83 -4.26 -20.02
C SER A 38 6.03 -5.32 -20.80
N LYS A 39 6.03 -6.57 -20.32
CA LYS A 39 5.29 -7.68 -20.95
C LYS A 39 3.78 -7.51 -20.89
N ILE A 40 3.23 -7.01 -19.78
CA ILE A 40 1.78 -6.76 -19.69
C ILE A 40 1.40 -5.49 -20.46
N ARG A 41 2.27 -4.46 -20.45
CA ARG A 41 2.06 -3.23 -21.21
C ARG A 41 1.99 -3.46 -22.73
N SER A 42 2.71 -4.46 -23.27
CA SER A 42 2.63 -4.80 -24.70
C SER A 42 1.25 -5.30 -25.14
N THR A 43 0.37 -5.67 -24.20
CA THR A 43 -1.03 -6.04 -24.49
C THR A 43 -1.96 -4.82 -24.64
N GLY A 44 -1.44 -3.60 -24.49
CA GLY A 44 -2.23 -2.37 -24.41
C GLY A 44 -2.78 -2.08 -23.02
N TRP A 45 -2.50 -2.95 -22.04
CA TRP A 45 -2.83 -2.69 -20.64
C TRP A 45 -1.95 -1.60 -20.04
N GLU A 46 -2.55 -0.72 -19.23
CA GLU A 46 -1.84 0.27 -18.44
C GLU A 46 -2.41 0.35 -17.02
N PRO A 47 -1.58 0.63 -15.99
CA PRO A 47 -2.06 0.83 -14.64
C PRO A 47 -2.97 2.04 -14.58
N GLN A 48 -4.18 1.86 -14.05
CA GLN A 48 -5.16 2.94 -13.91
C GLN A 48 -4.87 3.87 -12.73
N TYR A 49 -4.06 3.41 -11.77
CA TYR A 49 -3.79 4.09 -10.52
C TYR A 49 -2.31 3.99 -10.16
N HIS A 50 -1.78 5.06 -9.58
CA HIS A 50 -0.51 5.05 -8.88
C HIS A 50 -0.63 4.36 -7.52
N ILE A 51 0.52 4.01 -6.91
CA ILE A 51 0.58 3.29 -5.63
C ILE A 51 -0.24 4.02 -4.54
N LYS A 52 -0.06 5.34 -4.40
CA LYS A 52 -0.80 6.15 -3.39
C LYS A 52 -2.31 6.04 -3.58
N GLU A 53 -2.78 6.17 -4.81
CA GLU A 53 -4.22 6.10 -5.13
C GLU A 53 -4.80 4.72 -4.85
N GLY A 54 -4.05 3.65 -5.18
CA GLY A 54 -4.44 2.28 -4.87
C GLY A 54 -4.59 2.05 -3.37
N VAL A 55 -3.65 2.58 -2.56
CA VAL A 55 -3.72 2.53 -1.09
C VAL A 55 -4.97 3.25 -0.59
N ILE A 56 -5.18 4.51 -0.99
CA ILE A 56 -6.32 5.33 -0.52
C ILE A 56 -7.66 4.68 -0.90
N LYS A 57 -7.82 4.24 -2.14
CA LYS A 57 -9.05 3.56 -2.60
C LYS A 57 -9.35 2.30 -1.79
N THR A 58 -8.32 1.53 -1.44
CA THR A 58 -8.46 0.33 -0.61
C THR A 58 -8.90 0.67 0.81
N VAL A 59 -8.29 1.70 1.42
CA VAL A 59 -8.70 2.19 2.76
C VAL A 59 -10.15 2.65 2.75
N GLN A 60 -10.56 3.44 1.75
CA GLN A 60 -11.94 3.91 1.60
C GLN A 60 -12.92 2.74 1.45
N TRP A 61 -12.56 1.75 0.64
CA TRP A 61 -13.40 0.57 0.46
C TRP A 61 -13.56 -0.20 1.78
N LEU A 62 -12.49 -0.44 2.54
CA LEU A 62 -12.56 -1.11 3.84
C LEU A 62 -13.41 -0.33 4.85
N LYS A 63 -13.24 0.99 4.92
CA LYS A 63 -14.03 1.87 5.79
C LYS A 63 -15.53 1.79 5.49
N ASN A 64 -15.89 1.66 4.21
CA ASN A 64 -17.28 1.54 3.77
C ASN A 64 -17.84 0.11 3.87
N ASN A 65 -17.00 -0.90 4.16
CA ASN A 65 -17.38 -2.31 4.20
C ASN A 65 -16.91 -2.96 5.52
N PRO A 66 -17.45 -2.54 6.67
CA PRO A 66 -17.01 -3.03 7.97
C PRO A 66 -17.30 -4.52 8.23
N TRP A 67 -18.12 -5.16 7.39
CA TRP A 67 -18.46 -6.59 7.49
C TRP A 67 -17.30 -7.53 7.09
N VAL A 68 -16.24 -7.00 6.48
CA VAL A 68 -15.10 -7.78 5.97
C VAL A 68 -14.17 -8.25 7.09
N PHE A 69 -14.22 -7.61 8.26
CA PHE A 69 -13.33 -7.86 9.39
C PHE A 69 -14.09 -7.99 10.71
#